data_AF-A0A816U1G8-F1
#
_entry.id   AF-A0A816U1G8-F1
#
_cell.length_a   1.000
_cell.length_b   1.000
_cell.length_c   1.000
_cell.angle_alpha   90.00
_cell.angle_beta   90.00
_cell.angle_gamma   90.00
#
_symmetry.space_group_name_H-M   'P 1'
#
loop_
_entity.id
_entity.type
_entity.pdbx_description
1 polymer ?
#
loop_
_entity_poly.entity_id
_entity_poly.type
_entity_poly.pdbx_seq_one_letter_code
_entity_poly.pdbx_strand_id
1 'polypeptide(L)'
;MSMKKALVIGNDSHEQNKTLLTCVNDANDMHDALQTIGFSVLCKTNQRLDDMKIATNAFIQCIQPGDIAFFYFSGHASQLDDINYLTPTDDRGITLRTIKYRTLIAQKLIHDVYQRRPGLFIIVLDCCRTGMSDDSSNLKSFFGLTSKRIKDGLAPMQAPPSTIISYACAPDQASLAGSSKQHNSAYTCFLLSYIVLPMDIKKVFQRTAIDVQKSTRGEQIPYLNVNCYGPAYIVDNCIGYHAAAQNFLQRRRPCGYYPASDQRRHAIPSHQPRIKNSQHRWNTQFGMPKNYHSSNKMMLPSRRLMIMPPTFPLVASHKHHHAIKDSRYQWTNLIRNFNAFGIY
;
A
#
# COMPACT_ATOMS: atom_id res chain seq x y z
N MET A 1 17.91 -8.87 26.74
CA MET A 1 16.68 -8.10 26.49
C MET A 1 16.49 -7.99 24.99
N SER A 2 15.26 -8.12 24.50
CA SER A 2 14.92 -7.86 23.09
C SER A 2 15.22 -6.40 22.78
N MET A 3 15.91 -6.14 21.66
CA MET A 3 16.24 -4.79 21.20
C MET A 3 15.34 -4.39 20.05
N LYS A 4 15.11 -3.07 19.92
CA LYS A 4 14.37 -2.47 18.82
C LYS A 4 15.36 -1.93 17.78
N LYS A 5 15.36 -2.51 16.58
CA LYS A 5 16.30 -2.20 15.48
C LYS A 5 15.51 -1.72 14.28
N ALA A 6 15.93 -0.62 13.66
CA ALA A 6 15.29 -0.10 12.46
C ALA A 6 16.29 0.22 11.36
N LEU A 7 15.88 -0.02 10.11
CA LEU A 7 16.51 0.52 8.91
C LEU A 7 15.46 1.36 8.17
N VAL A 8 15.80 2.62 7.92
CA VAL A 8 14.93 3.60 7.26
C VAL A 8 15.67 4.13 6.04
N ILE A 9 15.06 3.98 4.86
CA ILE A 9 15.62 4.43 3.59
C ILE A 9 14.63 5.36 2.89
N GLY A 10 15.10 6.53 2.45
CA GLY A 10 14.32 7.51 1.66
C GLY A 10 15.06 7.97 0.41
N ASN A 11 14.53 7.67 -0.78
CA ASN A 11 15.16 8.01 -2.05
C ASN A 11 14.29 9.00 -2.86
N ASP A 12 14.79 10.22 -3.05
CA ASP A 12 14.18 11.27 -3.87
C ASP A 12 14.92 11.48 -5.20
N SER A 13 16.25 11.57 -5.14
CA SER A 13 17.11 12.07 -6.23
C SER A 13 17.54 11.00 -7.24
N HIS A 14 16.58 10.48 -7.99
CA HIS A 14 16.80 9.48 -9.04
C HIS A 14 17.45 10.07 -10.30
N GLU A 15 18.37 9.34 -10.93
CA GLU A 15 19.10 9.76 -12.12
C GLU A 15 18.30 9.62 -13.43
N GLN A 16 17.40 8.64 -13.51
CA GLN A 16 16.56 8.32 -14.67
C GLN A 16 15.08 8.48 -14.35
N ASN A 17 14.59 7.98 -13.20
CA ASN A 17 13.21 8.19 -12.81
C ASN A 17 12.97 9.63 -12.36
N LYS A 18 11.69 10.04 -12.37
CA LYS A 18 11.27 11.35 -11.86
C LYS A 18 11.71 11.53 -10.41
N THR A 19 12.35 12.66 -10.11
CA THR A 19 12.68 13.07 -8.73
C THR A 19 11.42 13.14 -7.87
N LEU A 20 11.46 12.52 -6.69
CA LEU A 20 10.44 12.63 -5.66
C LEU A 20 10.80 13.79 -4.71
N LEU A 21 9.83 14.26 -3.92
CA LEU A 21 9.98 15.49 -3.12
C LEU A 21 9.79 15.27 -1.61
N THR A 22 9.40 14.07 -1.21
CA THR A 22 9.00 13.77 0.18
C THR A 22 9.77 12.63 0.80
N CYS A 23 10.43 11.76 0.03
CA CYS A 23 10.96 10.50 0.55
C CYS A 23 12.11 10.72 1.54
N VAL A 24 12.93 11.76 1.35
CA VAL A 24 13.96 12.15 2.31
C VAL A 24 13.34 12.66 3.61
N ASN A 25 12.29 13.50 3.53
CA ASN A 25 11.59 14.00 4.71
C ASN A 25 10.88 12.85 5.46
N ASP A 26 10.23 11.97 4.71
CA ASP A 26 9.57 10.78 5.22
C ASP A 26 10.55 9.90 6.02
N ALA A 27 11.75 9.67 5.49
CA ALA A 27 12.79 8.89 6.17
C ALA A 27 13.31 9.60 7.43
N ASN A 28 13.55 10.91 7.38
CA ASN A 28 14.04 11.66 8.53
C ASN A 28 13.00 11.71 9.67
N ASP A 29 11.73 11.99 9.35
CA ASP A 29 10.67 12.06 10.37
C ASP A 29 10.35 10.67 10.93
N MET A 30 10.45 9.62 10.11
CA MET A 30 10.32 8.23 10.59
C MET A 30 11.48 7.84 11.49
N HIS A 31 12.71 8.26 11.19
CA HIS A 31 13.86 8.10 12.07
C HIS A 31 13.59 8.72 13.44
N ASP A 32 13.16 9.98 13.47
CA ASP A 32 12.91 10.71 14.71
C ASP A 32 11.77 10.07 15.52
N ALA A 33 10.70 9.63 14.85
CA ALA A 33 9.59 8.93 15.49
C ALA A 33 10.04 7.61 16.13
N LEU A 34 10.81 6.79 15.40
CA LEU A 34 11.29 5.50 15.90
C LEU A 34 12.33 5.65 17.02
N GLN A 35 13.24 6.63 16.91
CA GLN A 35 14.15 6.97 18.01
C GLN A 35 13.40 7.43 19.26
N THR A 36 12.35 8.24 19.09
CA THR A 36 11.51 8.73 20.20
C THR A 36 10.94 7.57 21.02
N ILE A 37 10.62 6.44 20.38
CA ILE A 37 10.11 5.24 21.06
C ILE A 37 11.17 4.16 21.28
N GLY A 38 12.46 4.51 21.21
CA GLY A 38 13.57 3.67 21.67
C GLY A 38 14.13 2.68 20.66
N PHE A 39 13.90 2.87 19.35
CA PHE A 39 14.62 2.11 18.33
C PHE A 39 16.05 2.63 18.17
N SER A 40 16.98 1.70 17.94
CA SER A 40 18.26 2.01 17.31
C SER A 40 18.05 2.04 15.80
N VAL A 41 18.14 3.23 15.21
CA VAL A 41 17.75 3.48 13.81
C VAL A 41 18.98 3.73 12.94
N LEU A 42 19.12 2.96 11.86
CA LEU A 42 20.00 3.25 10.73
C LEU A 42 19.19 3.99 9.66
N CYS A 43 19.34 5.32 9.57
CA CYS A 43 18.67 6.14 8.56
C CYS A 43 19.62 6.43 7.39
N LYS A 44 19.12 6.26 6.16
CA LYS A 44 19.87 6.48 4.92
C LYS A 44 19.01 7.17 3.88
N THR A 45 19.56 8.12 3.16
CA THR A 45 18.82 8.90 2.16
C THR A 45 19.55 8.95 0.83
N ASN A 46 18.80 8.98 -0.27
CA ASN A 46 19.31 9.05 -1.65
C ASN A 46 20.39 8.01 -1.96
N GLN A 47 20.16 6.78 -1.53
CA GLN A 47 21.14 5.71 -1.61
C GLN A 47 21.22 5.12 -3.00
N ARG A 48 22.46 4.91 -3.45
CA ARG A 48 22.80 4.09 -4.60
C ARG A 48 22.68 2.61 -4.26
N LEU A 49 22.69 1.75 -5.27
CA LEU A 49 22.45 0.31 -5.07
C LEU A 49 23.41 -0.33 -4.06
N ASP A 50 24.71 -0.05 -4.20
CA ASP A 50 25.72 -0.69 -3.34
C ASP A 50 25.59 -0.22 -1.90
N ASP A 51 25.28 1.05 -1.67
CA ASP A 51 25.02 1.59 -0.33
C ASP A 51 23.74 1.00 0.28
N MET A 52 22.69 0.81 -0.51
CA MET A 52 21.48 0.11 -0.07
C MET A 52 21.78 -1.34 0.35
N LYS A 53 22.63 -2.06 -0.39
CA LYS A 53 23.07 -3.42 -0.04
C LYS A 53 23.89 -3.42 1.25
N ILE A 54 24.81 -2.47 1.42
CA ILE A 54 25.61 -2.34 2.64
C ILE A 54 24.70 -2.08 3.85
N ALA A 55 23.77 -1.12 3.73
CA ALA A 55 22.86 -0.77 4.81
C ALA A 55 21.92 -1.93 5.20
N THR A 56 21.37 -2.63 4.21
CA THR A 56 20.51 -3.81 4.46
C THR A 56 21.29 -4.96 5.10
N ASN A 57 22.50 -5.25 4.62
CA ASN A 57 23.35 -6.27 5.25
C ASN A 57 23.72 -5.91 6.69
N ALA A 58 24.09 -4.66 6.96
CA ALA A 58 24.39 -4.19 8.32
C ALA A 58 23.16 -4.32 9.24
N PHE A 59 21.97 -3.97 8.74
CA PHE A 59 20.72 -4.15 9.47
C PHE A 59 20.43 -5.62 9.77
N ILE A 60 20.52 -6.51 8.77
CA ILE A 60 20.30 -7.95 8.98
C ILE A 60 21.29 -8.51 10.02
N GLN A 61 22.56 -8.12 9.94
CA GLN A 61 23.60 -8.61 10.84
C GLN A 61 23.39 -8.17 12.30
N CYS A 62 22.80 -7.01 12.55
CA CYS A 62 22.60 -6.51 13.91
C CYS A 62 21.36 -7.07 14.63
N ILE A 63 20.46 -7.75 13.90
CA ILE A 63 19.27 -8.41 14.45
C ILE A 63 19.68 -9.70 15.17
N GLN A 64 19.20 -9.85 16.40
CA GLN A 64 19.30 -11.05 17.21
C GLN A 64 17.94 -11.75 17.38
N PRO A 65 17.92 -13.04 17.73
CA PRO A 65 16.68 -13.74 18.02
C PRO A 65 15.85 -13.03 19.10
N GLY A 66 14.56 -12.80 18.81
CA GLY A 66 13.64 -12.13 19.72
C GLY A 66 13.59 -10.60 19.60
N ASP A 67 14.45 -9.97 18.80
CA ASP A 67 14.41 -8.51 18.56
C ASP A 67 13.13 -8.06 17.83
N ILE A 68 12.80 -6.77 17.95
CA ILE A 68 11.85 -6.10 17.06
C ILE A 68 12.63 -5.47 15.93
N ALA A 69 12.42 -5.96 14.72
CA ALA A 69 13.00 -5.42 13.49
C ALA A 69 11.98 -4.54 12.77
N PHE A 70 12.40 -3.38 12.29
CA PHE A 70 11.56 -2.46 11.53
C PHE A 70 12.29 -2.00 10.26
N PHE A 71 11.73 -2.30 9.09
CA PHE A 71 12.24 -1.80 7.82
C PHE A 71 11.26 -0.81 7.22
N TYR A 72 11.75 0.37 6.85
CA TYR A 72 10.98 1.40 6.17
C TYR A 72 11.68 1.81 4.89
N PHE A 73 10.93 1.87 3.79
CA PHE A 73 11.41 2.40 2.53
C PHE A 73 10.39 3.37 1.92
N SER A 74 10.84 4.57 1.56
CA SER A 74 10.12 5.55 0.77
C SER A 74 10.89 5.87 -0.52
N GLY A 75 10.24 5.77 -1.67
CA GLY A 75 10.89 5.98 -2.96
C GLY A 75 10.19 5.28 -4.13
N HIS A 76 10.90 5.16 -5.26
CA HIS A 76 10.39 4.36 -6.39
C HIS A 76 10.54 2.86 -6.15
N ALA A 77 9.52 2.10 -6.53
CA ALA A 77 9.62 0.66 -6.61
C ALA A 77 8.86 0.12 -7.84
N SER A 78 9.29 -1.05 -8.31
CA SER A 78 8.72 -1.72 -9.47
C SER A 78 8.43 -3.18 -9.16
N GLN A 79 7.43 -3.75 -9.82
CA GLN A 79 7.11 -5.17 -9.77
C GLN A 79 7.39 -5.84 -11.12
N LEU A 80 8.03 -7.00 -11.08
CA LEU A 80 8.15 -7.91 -12.22
C LEU A 80 8.02 -9.35 -11.73
N ASP A 81 7.17 -10.15 -12.38
CA ASP A 81 6.91 -11.56 -12.01
C ASP A 81 6.57 -11.75 -10.52
N ASP A 82 5.73 -10.85 -9.99
CA ASP A 82 5.30 -10.82 -8.59
C ASP A 82 6.46 -10.66 -7.57
N ILE A 83 7.61 -10.17 -8.03
CA ILE A 83 8.76 -9.76 -7.22
C ILE A 83 8.83 -8.24 -7.14
N ASN A 84 9.09 -7.70 -5.94
CA ASN A 84 9.15 -6.27 -5.65
C ASN A 84 10.60 -5.81 -5.62
N TYR A 85 10.89 -4.78 -6.40
CA TYR A 85 12.21 -4.21 -6.61
C TYR A 85 12.23 -2.77 -6.12
N LEU A 86 12.99 -2.49 -5.06
CA LEU A 86 13.20 -1.15 -4.50
C LEU A 86 14.30 -0.45 -5.30
N THR A 87 14.00 0.74 -5.81
CA THR A 87 14.83 1.42 -6.81
C THR A 87 15.88 2.30 -6.12
N PRO A 88 17.18 2.14 -6.44
CA PRO A 88 18.23 3.04 -5.97
C PRO A 88 18.21 4.39 -6.72
N THR A 89 18.98 5.36 -6.27
CA THR A 89 19.09 6.66 -6.97
C THR A 89 19.89 6.57 -8.27
N ASP A 90 20.86 5.66 -8.39
CA ASP A 90 21.63 5.40 -9.62
C ASP A 90 20.91 4.43 -10.58
N ASP A 91 19.65 4.74 -10.87
CA ASP A 91 18.71 3.93 -11.62
C ASP A 91 18.83 4.02 -13.15
N ARG A 92 19.90 4.65 -13.66
CA ARG A 92 20.22 4.62 -15.09
C ARG A 92 20.40 3.19 -15.58
N GLY A 93 19.79 2.89 -16.73
CA GLY A 93 19.95 1.59 -17.40
C GLY A 93 19.24 0.42 -16.70
N ILE A 94 18.31 0.70 -15.77
CA ILE A 94 17.40 -0.33 -15.26
C ILE A 94 16.40 -0.67 -16.37
N THR A 95 16.42 -1.93 -16.78
CA THR A 95 15.55 -2.54 -17.80
C THR A 95 14.94 -3.81 -17.22
N LEU A 96 13.93 -4.38 -17.89
CA LEU A 96 13.32 -5.65 -17.48
C LEU A 96 14.33 -6.80 -17.31
N ARG A 97 15.46 -6.76 -18.02
CA ARG A 97 16.52 -7.78 -17.92
C ARG A 97 17.49 -7.51 -16.77
N THR A 98 17.77 -6.24 -16.50
CA THR A 98 18.78 -5.81 -15.52
C THR A 98 18.22 -5.55 -14.13
N ILE A 99 16.89 -5.39 -13.99
CA ILE A 99 16.22 -5.00 -12.74
C ILE A 99 16.65 -5.84 -11.54
N LYS A 100 16.71 -7.17 -11.68
CA LYS A 100 17.09 -8.10 -10.60
C LYS A 100 18.53 -7.92 -10.08
N TYR A 101 19.41 -7.31 -10.87
CA TYR A 101 20.80 -7.06 -10.49
C TYR A 101 21.05 -5.60 -10.10
N ARG A 102 20.16 -4.68 -10.51
CA ARG A 102 20.30 -3.23 -10.35
C ARG A 102 19.37 -2.63 -9.28
N THR A 103 18.66 -3.46 -8.51
CA THR A 103 17.72 -3.02 -7.47
C THR A 103 17.84 -3.91 -6.24
N LEU A 104 17.21 -3.51 -5.14
CA LEU A 104 17.01 -4.39 -3.98
C LEU A 104 15.72 -5.20 -4.13
N ILE A 105 15.79 -6.50 -3.84
CA ILE A 105 14.62 -7.39 -3.85
C ILE A 105 14.00 -7.42 -2.45
N ALA A 106 12.78 -6.90 -2.29
CA ALA A 106 12.13 -6.81 -0.98
C ALA A 106 11.85 -8.20 -0.37
N GLN A 107 11.45 -9.18 -1.19
CA GLN A 107 11.23 -10.56 -0.76
C GLN A 107 12.51 -11.22 -0.23
N LYS A 108 13.68 -10.89 -0.81
CA LYS A 108 14.97 -11.39 -0.31
C LYS A 108 15.28 -10.79 1.06
N LEU A 109 15.07 -9.50 1.25
CA LEU A 109 15.21 -8.85 2.55
C LEU A 109 14.30 -9.52 3.60
N ILE A 110 13.04 -9.81 3.24
CA ILE A 110 12.11 -10.54 4.11
C ILE A 110 12.68 -11.87 4.55
N HIS A 111 13.14 -12.66 3.58
CA HIS A 111 13.73 -13.96 3.84
C HIS A 111 14.94 -13.86 4.76
N ASP A 112 15.89 -12.97 4.46
CA ASP A 112 17.15 -12.85 5.19
C ASP A 112 16.93 -12.34 6.63
N VAL A 113 16.00 -11.40 6.85
CA VAL A 113 15.62 -10.95 8.20
C VAL A 113 14.91 -12.06 8.97
N TYR A 114 14.00 -12.81 8.34
CA TYR A 114 13.30 -13.92 8.98
C TYR A 114 14.27 -15.00 9.50
N GLN A 115 15.38 -15.26 8.80
CA GLN A 115 16.42 -16.20 9.28
C GLN A 115 17.10 -15.75 10.59
N ARG A 116 17.05 -14.45 10.93
CA ARG A 116 17.57 -13.93 12.20
C ARG A 116 16.63 -14.16 13.38
N ARG A 117 15.42 -14.69 13.13
CA ARG A 117 14.38 -15.03 14.11
C ARG A 117 13.97 -13.84 15.00
N PRO A 118 13.66 -12.65 14.44
CA PRO A 118 13.12 -11.56 15.24
C PRO A 118 11.80 -11.99 15.91
N GLY A 119 11.53 -11.46 17.10
CA GLY A 119 10.25 -11.67 17.79
C GLY A 119 9.09 -11.00 17.05
N LEU A 120 9.38 -9.90 16.35
CA LEU A 120 8.47 -9.18 15.47
C LEU A 120 9.26 -8.51 14.34
N PHE A 121 8.80 -8.67 13.10
CA PHE A 121 9.33 -7.94 11.95
C PHE A 121 8.25 -7.10 11.30
N ILE A 122 8.48 -5.80 11.19
CA ILE A 122 7.57 -4.86 10.54
C ILE A 122 8.26 -4.27 9.32
N ILE A 123 7.53 -4.23 8.21
CA ILE A 123 8.00 -3.70 6.93
C ILE A 123 6.99 -2.68 6.47
N VAL A 124 7.46 -1.49 6.14
CA VAL A 124 6.65 -0.41 5.62
C VAL A 124 7.21 0.02 4.27
N LEU A 125 6.41 -0.13 3.22
CA LEU A 125 6.76 0.23 1.86
C LEU A 125 5.88 1.41 1.41
N ASP A 126 6.46 2.61 1.49
CA ASP A 126 5.85 3.85 1.00
C ASP A 126 6.35 4.17 -0.40
N CYS A 127 5.98 3.30 -1.34
CA CYS A 127 6.53 3.34 -2.68
C CYS A 127 5.52 3.92 -3.67
N CYS A 128 5.98 4.90 -4.45
CA CYS A 128 5.30 5.29 -5.69
C CYS A 128 5.73 4.32 -6.80
N ARG A 129 4.81 3.92 -7.68
CA ARG A 129 5.21 3.30 -8.96
C ARG A 129 5.49 4.41 -9.97
N THR A 130 6.69 4.42 -10.53
CA THR A 130 6.88 4.79 -11.94
C THR A 130 6.76 3.52 -12.77
N GLY A 131 5.82 3.48 -13.72
CA GLY A 131 5.88 2.44 -14.73
C GLY A 131 7.25 2.57 -15.40
N MET A 132 8.04 1.49 -15.44
CA MET A 132 9.24 1.49 -16.25
C MET A 132 8.79 1.82 -17.68
N SER A 133 9.07 3.03 -18.11
CA SER A 133 8.92 3.44 -19.49
C SER A 133 9.96 2.63 -20.25
N ASP A 134 9.59 1.43 -20.65
CA ASP A 134 10.21 0.86 -21.81
C ASP A 134 10.03 1.92 -22.93
N ASP A 135 11.11 2.24 -23.62
CA ASP A 135 11.12 2.61 -25.04
C ASP A 135 10.46 1.54 -25.95
N SER A 136 9.56 0.71 -25.41
CA SER A 136 8.79 -0.32 -26.11
C SER A 136 7.42 0.19 -26.54
N SER A 137 7.13 1.49 -26.45
CA SER A 137 6.03 2.06 -27.25
C SER A 137 6.29 1.92 -28.76
N ASN A 138 7.56 1.88 -29.18
CA ASN A 138 7.93 1.63 -30.58
C ASN A 138 8.28 0.16 -30.89
N LEU A 139 8.64 -0.66 -29.90
CA LEU A 139 9.00 -2.08 -30.10
C LEU A 139 7.86 -3.09 -29.81
N LYS A 140 6.84 -2.74 -29.01
CA LYS A 140 5.66 -3.61 -28.79
C LYS A 140 4.84 -3.83 -30.05
N SER A 141 4.95 -2.93 -31.05
CA SER A 141 4.20 -3.06 -32.30
C SER A 141 4.87 -3.94 -33.36
N PHE A 142 6.16 -4.31 -33.20
CA PHE A 142 6.92 -4.92 -34.30
C PHE A 142 7.19 -6.43 -34.17
N PHE A 143 7.24 -6.99 -32.95
CA PHE A 143 7.72 -8.38 -32.75
C PHE A 143 6.75 -9.37 -32.11
N GLY A 144 5.49 -9.00 -31.81
CA GLY A 144 4.49 -9.97 -31.33
C GLY A 144 4.87 -10.74 -30.06
N LEU A 145 5.87 -10.29 -29.29
CA LEU A 145 6.26 -10.92 -28.03
C LEU A 145 5.17 -10.68 -26.98
N THR A 146 4.56 -11.77 -26.55
CA THR A 146 3.55 -11.84 -25.49
C THR A 146 3.96 -11.04 -24.26
N SER A 147 3.07 -10.13 -23.87
CA SER A 147 3.24 -9.09 -22.88
C SER A 147 3.57 -9.67 -21.49
N LYS A 148 4.85 -9.65 -21.11
CA LYS A 148 5.24 -9.78 -19.71
C LYS A 148 4.68 -8.56 -18.97
N ARG A 149 3.51 -8.72 -18.34
CA ARG A 149 2.71 -7.61 -17.81
C ARG A 149 3.44 -6.98 -16.62
N ILE A 150 4.03 -5.80 -16.83
CA ILE A 150 4.43 -4.93 -15.73
C ILE A 150 3.14 -4.36 -15.13
N LYS A 151 2.69 -4.93 -14.01
CA LYS A 151 1.47 -4.50 -13.29
C LYS A 151 1.72 -3.18 -12.56
N ASP A 152 0.65 -2.43 -12.31
CA ASP A 152 0.67 -1.26 -11.41
C ASP A 152 1.03 -1.69 -9.98
N GLY A 153 1.35 -0.78 -9.07
CA GLY A 153 1.64 -1.10 -7.65
C GLY A 153 2.75 -2.12 -7.34
N LEU A 154 2.72 -2.64 -6.11
CA LEU A 154 3.61 -3.68 -5.60
C LEU A 154 2.89 -5.03 -5.48
N ALA A 155 3.63 -6.12 -5.65
CA ALA A 155 3.11 -7.46 -5.46
C ALA A 155 2.78 -7.66 -3.99
N PRO A 156 1.66 -8.34 -3.67
CA PRO A 156 1.46 -8.81 -2.31
C PRO A 156 2.57 -9.82 -1.99
N MET A 157 3.27 -9.61 -0.89
CA MET A 157 4.32 -10.52 -0.41
C MET A 157 3.77 -11.39 0.71
N GLN A 158 4.16 -12.65 0.75
CA GLN A 158 3.85 -13.52 1.89
C GLN A 158 4.59 -13.01 3.14
N ALA A 159 3.87 -12.73 4.21
CA ALA A 159 4.45 -12.46 5.52
C ALA A 159 4.79 -13.78 6.22
N PRO A 160 6.06 -14.07 6.57
CA PRO A 160 6.40 -15.17 7.46
C PRO A 160 5.77 -14.99 8.86
N PRO A 161 5.77 -16.01 9.73
CA PRO A 161 5.35 -15.86 11.11
C PRO A 161 6.04 -14.68 11.80
N SER A 162 5.32 -14.00 12.69
CA SER A 162 5.74 -12.78 13.38
C SER A 162 6.12 -11.63 12.45
N THR A 163 5.53 -11.55 11.25
CA THR A 163 5.81 -10.47 10.28
C THR A 163 4.55 -9.67 9.93
N ILE A 164 4.71 -8.36 9.79
CA ILE A 164 3.70 -7.43 9.30
C ILE A 164 4.29 -6.65 8.13
N ILE A 165 3.58 -6.61 7.00
CA ILE A 165 3.96 -5.87 5.80
C ILE A 165 2.87 -4.85 5.51
N SER A 166 3.20 -3.58 5.62
CA SER A 166 2.30 -2.46 5.33
C SER A 166 2.74 -1.74 4.06
N TYR A 167 1.80 -1.56 3.15
CA TYR A 167 1.98 -0.92 1.86
C TYR A 167 1.20 0.40 1.87
N ALA A 168 1.81 1.47 1.37
CA ALA A 168 1.12 2.76 1.24
C ALA A 168 -0.05 2.72 0.25
N CYS A 169 -0.11 1.71 -0.62
CA CYS A 169 -1.19 1.45 -1.57
C CYS A 169 -1.54 -0.03 -1.68
N ALA A 170 -2.71 -0.30 -2.23
CA ALA A 170 -3.15 -1.64 -2.53
C ALA A 170 -2.22 -2.28 -3.56
N PRO A 171 -2.09 -3.62 -3.55
CA PRO A 171 -1.45 -4.31 -4.64
C PRO A 171 -2.07 -3.88 -5.96
N ASP A 172 -1.24 -3.77 -6.98
CA ASP A 172 -1.68 -3.31 -8.30
C ASP A 172 -2.17 -1.83 -8.36
N GLN A 173 -1.92 -1.01 -7.31
CA GLN A 173 -2.21 0.43 -7.27
C GLN A 173 -0.98 1.28 -6.88
N ALA A 174 -0.87 2.49 -7.45
CA ALA A 174 0.22 3.43 -7.16
C ALA A 174 -0.16 4.43 -6.05
N SER A 175 0.79 4.79 -5.18
CA SER A 175 0.59 5.87 -4.20
C SER A 175 0.70 7.25 -4.82
N LEU A 176 0.06 8.22 -4.17
CA LEU A 176 0.16 9.61 -4.57
C LEU A 176 1.57 10.12 -4.26
N ALA A 177 2.28 10.51 -5.31
CA ALA A 177 3.52 11.24 -5.15
C ALA A 177 3.23 12.55 -4.40
N GLY A 178 4.01 12.83 -3.35
CA GLY A 178 3.92 14.08 -2.63
C GLY A 178 4.13 15.27 -3.56
N SER A 179 3.37 16.34 -3.36
CA SER A 179 3.57 17.59 -4.09
C SER A 179 4.61 18.45 -3.40
N SER A 180 5.18 19.44 -4.10
CA SER A 180 6.13 20.40 -3.51
C SER A 180 5.54 21.23 -2.36
N LYS A 181 4.22 21.17 -2.16
CA LYS A 181 3.51 21.84 -1.06
C LYS A 181 3.43 20.98 0.21
N GLN A 182 3.80 19.71 0.13
CA GLN A 182 3.69 18.75 1.22
C GLN A 182 5.08 18.40 1.74
N HIS A 183 5.17 18.24 3.06
CA HIS A 183 6.42 17.84 3.70
C HIS A 183 6.66 16.33 3.54
N ASN A 184 5.62 15.54 3.82
CA ASN A 184 5.64 14.09 3.78
C ASN A 184 4.63 13.55 2.76
N SER A 185 4.82 12.29 2.36
CA SER A 185 3.77 11.54 1.66
C SER A 185 2.49 11.45 2.53
N ALA A 186 1.35 11.17 1.89
CA ALA A 186 0.08 11.04 2.61
C ALA A 186 0.20 9.93 3.67
N TYR A 187 0.72 8.78 3.26
CA TYR A 187 0.85 7.60 4.10
C TYR A 187 1.77 7.86 5.29
N THR A 188 2.97 8.37 5.05
CA THR A 188 3.92 8.63 6.13
C THR A 188 3.44 9.72 7.07
N CYS A 189 2.80 10.77 6.55
CA CYS A 189 2.23 11.79 7.42
C CYS A 189 1.24 11.22 8.44
N PHE A 190 0.31 10.38 8.02
CA PHE A 190 -0.65 9.77 8.97
C PHE A 190 -0.02 8.66 9.81
N LEU A 191 0.95 7.90 9.28
CA LEU A 191 1.67 6.89 10.06
C LEU A 191 2.39 7.51 11.27
N LEU A 192 3.06 8.64 11.06
CA LEU A 192 3.74 9.38 12.12
C LEU A 192 2.78 9.87 13.22
N SER A 193 1.45 9.90 12.99
CA SER A 193 0.46 10.31 14.00
C SER A 193 0.16 9.22 15.01
N TYR A 194 0.47 7.97 14.65
CA TYR A 194 0.04 6.80 15.39
C TYR A 194 1.19 5.91 15.81
N ILE A 195 2.31 5.90 15.08
CA ILE A 195 3.44 4.97 15.31
C ILE A 195 4.09 5.15 16.69
N VAL A 196 4.01 6.35 17.26
CA VAL A 196 4.57 6.68 18.58
C VAL A 196 3.61 6.39 19.74
N LEU A 197 2.38 5.94 19.46
CA LEU A 197 1.37 5.70 20.49
C LEU A 197 1.48 4.27 21.07
N PRO A 198 1.21 4.09 22.37
CA PRO A 198 1.27 2.80 23.07
C PRO A 198 0.05 1.92 22.74
N MET A 199 -0.06 1.49 21.49
CA MET A 199 -1.16 0.67 21.02
C MET A 199 -0.69 -0.47 20.12
N ASP A 200 -1.60 -1.42 19.89
CA ASP A 200 -1.36 -2.52 18.97
C ASP A 200 -0.98 -1.95 17.60
N ILE A 201 0.16 -2.38 17.06
CA ILE A 201 0.70 -1.93 15.77
C ILE A 201 -0.28 -2.17 14.61
N LYS A 202 -1.16 -3.17 14.71
CA LYS A 202 -2.23 -3.38 13.72
C LYS A 202 -3.25 -2.24 13.75
N LYS A 203 -3.59 -1.73 14.94
CA LYS A 203 -4.47 -0.56 15.08
C LYS A 203 -3.80 0.72 14.58
N VAL A 204 -2.49 0.86 14.75
CA VAL A 204 -1.70 1.94 14.14
C VAL A 204 -1.91 1.95 12.63
N PHE A 205 -1.62 0.82 11.95
CA PHE A 205 -1.78 0.73 10.49
C PHE A 205 -3.22 0.90 10.03
N GLN A 206 -4.20 0.37 10.76
CA GLN A 206 -5.63 0.56 10.46
C GLN A 206 -6.04 2.03 10.52
N ARG A 207 -5.61 2.77 11.55
CA ARG A 207 -5.89 4.21 11.67
C ARG A 207 -5.21 5.01 10.58
N THR A 208 -3.95 4.69 10.27
CA THR A 208 -3.23 5.26 9.13
C THR A 208 -4.02 5.05 7.83
N ALA A 209 -4.50 3.84 7.56
CA ALA A 209 -5.26 3.54 6.35
C ALA A 209 -6.55 4.38 6.23
N ILE A 210 -7.30 4.51 7.33
CA ILE A 210 -8.54 5.31 7.38
C ILE A 210 -8.26 6.78 7.03
N ASP A 211 -7.26 7.39 7.64
CA ASP A 211 -6.97 8.81 7.41
C ASP A 211 -6.34 9.07 6.04
N VAL A 212 -5.54 8.14 5.53
CA VAL A 212 -5.03 8.21 4.16
C VAL A 212 -6.18 8.15 3.16
N GLN A 213 -7.08 7.18 3.27
CA GLN A 213 -8.25 7.10 2.40
C GLN A 213 -9.10 8.37 2.48
N LYS A 214 -9.36 8.89 3.69
CA LYS A 214 -10.15 10.10 3.89
C LYS A 214 -9.50 11.33 3.26
N SER A 215 -8.21 11.53 3.49
CA SER A 215 -7.46 12.71 3.00
C SER A 215 -7.23 12.69 1.49
N THR A 216 -7.16 11.49 0.90
CA THR A 216 -6.98 11.27 -0.55
C THR A 216 -8.30 10.99 -1.29
N ARG A 217 -9.45 11.08 -0.60
CA ARG A 217 -10.79 10.80 -1.16
C ARG A 217 -10.92 9.41 -1.77
N GLY A 218 -10.21 8.43 -1.21
CA GLY A 218 -10.21 7.04 -1.66
C GLY A 218 -9.28 6.74 -2.84
N GLU A 219 -8.50 7.71 -3.33
CA GLU A 219 -7.52 7.47 -4.40
C GLU A 219 -6.35 6.60 -3.92
N GLN A 220 -5.97 6.75 -2.65
CA GLN A 220 -4.94 5.96 -2.02
C GLN A 220 -5.56 5.04 -0.97
N ILE A 221 -5.40 3.74 -1.17
CA ILE A 221 -5.92 2.70 -0.27
C ILE A 221 -4.74 1.90 0.28
N PRO A 222 -4.25 2.15 1.50
CA PRO A 222 -3.18 1.34 2.06
C PRO A 222 -3.59 -0.12 2.24
N TYR A 223 -2.62 -1.03 2.12
CA TYR A 223 -2.83 -2.47 2.25
C TYR A 223 -1.91 -3.07 3.30
N LEU A 224 -2.42 -4.06 4.03
CA LEU A 224 -1.75 -4.63 5.18
C LEU A 224 -1.79 -6.16 5.08
N ASN A 225 -0.61 -6.79 5.13
CA ASN A 225 -0.47 -8.23 5.29
C ASN A 225 0.10 -8.52 6.69
N VAL A 226 -0.63 -9.30 7.49
CA VAL A 226 -0.30 -9.60 8.88
C VAL A 226 -0.22 -11.10 9.06
N ASN A 227 0.93 -11.57 9.54
CA ASN A 227 1.10 -12.92 10.05
C ASN A 227 1.75 -12.85 11.44
N CYS A 228 1.00 -12.28 12.38
CA CYS A 228 1.40 -12.15 13.78
C CYS A 228 0.18 -12.46 14.66
N TYR A 229 0.31 -13.48 15.50
CA TYR A 229 -0.74 -13.91 16.42
C TYR A 229 -0.71 -13.06 17.69
N GLY A 230 -1.88 -12.61 18.16
CA GLY A 230 -1.98 -11.79 19.37
C GLY A 230 -1.56 -10.33 19.17
N PRO A 231 -1.73 -9.47 20.19
CA PRO A 231 -1.38 -8.05 20.08
C PRO A 231 0.14 -7.87 20.03
N ALA A 232 0.60 -6.89 19.24
CA ALA A 232 2.02 -6.56 19.10
C ALA A 232 2.23 -5.06 19.34
N TYR A 233 3.16 -4.72 20.23
CA TYR A 233 3.46 -3.35 20.64
C TYR A 233 4.91 -3.03 20.34
N ILE A 234 5.18 -1.82 19.83
CA ILE A 234 6.54 -1.33 19.55
C ILE A 234 6.96 -0.17 20.47
N VAL A 235 6.01 0.32 21.28
CA VAL A 235 6.22 1.35 22.29
C VAL A 235 6.10 0.68 23.65
N ASP A 236 7.13 0.80 24.48
CA ASP A 236 7.10 0.24 25.82
C ASP A 236 6.17 1.09 26.70
N ASN A 237 5.39 0.43 27.56
CA ASN A 237 4.42 1.11 28.42
C ASN A 237 5.10 1.76 29.65
N CYS A 238 5.95 2.76 29.41
CA CYS A 238 6.60 3.54 30.46
C CYS A 238 6.35 5.05 30.27
N ILE A 239 6.34 5.79 31.38
CA ILE A 239 5.99 7.22 31.42
C ILE A 239 6.88 8.05 30.47
N GLY A 240 8.17 7.69 30.36
CA GLY A 240 9.13 8.39 29.50
C GLY A 240 8.73 8.43 28.03
N TYR A 241 8.32 7.29 27.45
CA TYR A 241 7.91 7.24 26.05
C TYR A 241 6.58 7.97 25.79
N HIS A 242 5.67 8.02 26.77
CA HIS A 242 4.41 8.77 26.61
C HIS A 242 4.66 10.28 26.48
N ALA A 243 5.50 10.84 27.34
CA ALA A 243 5.86 12.25 27.28
C ALA A 243 6.63 12.58 25.98
N ALA A 244 7.58 11.72 25.60
CA ALA A 244 8.35 11.89 24.37
C ALA A 244 7.45 11.82 23.11
N ALA A 245 6.49 10.89 23.08
CA ALA A 245 5.50 10.78 22.01
C ALA A 245 4.61 12.03 21.91
N GLN A 246 4.14 12.57 23.04
CA GLN A 246 3.36 13.81 23.05
C GLN A 246 4.17 14.99 22.51
N ASN A 247 5.42 15.13 22.94
CA ASN A 247 6.32 16.19 22.45
C ASN A 247 6.64 16.04 20.96
N PHE A 248 6.74 14.82 20.44
CA PHE A 248 6.91 14.56 19.01
C PHE A 248 5.65 15.00 18.24
N LEU A 249 4.47 14.59 18.69
CA LEU A 249 3.21 14.92 18.03
C LEU A 249 2.90 16.43 18.03
N GLN A 250 3.27 17.16 19.08
CA GLN A 250 3.08 18.61 19.17
C GLN A 250 3.97 19.41 18.21
N ARG A 251 5.18 18.93 17.93
CA ARG A 251 6.14 19.59 17.02
C ARG A 251 5.91 19.25 15.56
N ARG A 252 5.14 18.21 15.28
CA ARG A 252 4.92 17.71 13.93
C ARG A 252 4.12 18.70 13.10
N ARG A 253 4.45 18.76 11.81
CA ARG A 253 3.63 19.49 10.84
C ARG A 253 2.29 18.77 10.65
N PRO A 254 1.16 19.49 10.62
CA PRO A 254 -0.13 18.89 10.31
C PRO A 254 -0.12 18.22 8.93
N CYS A 255 -0.84 17.12 8.80
CA CYS A 255 -1.04 16.51 7.48
C CYS A 255 -1.89 17.42 6.62
N GLY A 256 -1.31 17.87 5.50
CA GLY A 256 -2.01 18.67 4.51
C GLY A 256 -3.09 17.86 3.81
N TYR A 257 -4.18 18.53 3.44
CA TYR A 257 -5.20 17.95 2.58
C TYR A 257 -4.64 17.80 1.15
N TYR A 258 -4.87 16.67 0.50
CA TYR A 258 -4.47 16.46 -0.90
C TYR A 258 -5.56 17.03 -1.83
N PRO A 259 -5.33 18.19 -2.49
CA PRO A 259 -6.35 18.87 -3.25
C PRO A 259 -6.63 18.16 -4.58
N ALA A 260 -7.84 18.36 -5.11
CA ALA A 260 -8.31 17.68 -6.31
C ALA A 260 -7.48 17.95 -7.58
N SER A 261 -6.62 18.97 -7.58
CA SER A 261 -5.78 19.32 -8.73
C SER A 261 -4.54 18.46 -8.89
N ASP A 262 -4.00 17.88 -7.81
CA ASP A 262 -2.84 16.98 -7.89
C ASP A 262 -3.22 15.58 -8.43
N GLN A 263 -4.54 15.31 -8.54
CA GLN A 263 -5.16 14.07 -9.03
C GLN A 263 -4.92 13.79 -10.52
N ARG A 264 -4.72 14.82 -11.36
CA ARG A 264 -4.73 14.67 -12.82
C ARG A 264 -3.41 14.24 -13.45
N ARG A 265 -2.30 14.22 -12.70
CA ARG A 265 -0.99 13.86 -13.29
C ARG A 265 -0.76 12.36 -13.36
N HIS A 266 -1.58 11.55 -12.68
CA HIS A 266 -1.38 10.10 -12.54
C HIS A 266 -2.63 9.25 -12.84
N ALA A 267 -3.74 9.88 -13.25
CA ALA A 267 -4.91 9.15 -13.72
C ALA A 267 -4.65 8.59 -15.14
N ILE A 268 -4.70 7.26 -15.27
CA ILE A 268 -4.80 6.59 -16.57
C ILE A 268 -6.12 7.04 -17.20
N PRO A 269 -6.15 7.52 -18.47
CA PRO A 269 -7.39 7.86 -19.13
C PRO A 269 -8.28 6.62 -19.17
N SER A 270 -9.48 6.71 -18.59
CA SER A 270 -10.51 5.71 -18.82
C SER A 270 -10.86 5.72 -20.30
N HIS A 271 -10.36 4.74 -21.04
CA HIS A 271 -10.88 4.43 -22.37
C HIS A 271 -12.29 3.86 -22.20
N GLN A 272 -13.29 4.73 -22.16
CA GLN A 272 -14.61 4.35 -22.61
C GLN A 272 -14.53 4.10 -24.12
N PRO A 273 -14.92 2.91 -24.63
CA PRO A 273 -15.01 2.70 -26.06
C PRO A 273 -16.06 3.65 -26.61
N ARG A 274 -15.61 4.67 -27.33
CA ARG A 274 -16.45 5.60 -28.06
C ARG A 274 -17.08 4.80 -29.21
N ILE A 275 -18.30 4.30 -29.03
CA ILE A 275 -19.10 3.76 -30.13
C ILE A 275 -19.40 4.94 -31.06
N LYS A 276 -18.61 5.09 -32.11
CA LYS A 276 -18.93 6.00 -33.21
C LYS A 276 -20.05 5.36 -34.02
N ASN A 277 -21.27 5.86 -33.87
CA ASN A 277 -22.33 5.67 -34.86
C ASN A 277 -21.87 6.30 -36.17
N SER A 278 -21.36 5.48 -37.10
CA SER A 278 -21.07 5.91 -38.46
C SER A 278 -22.34 5.88 -39.30
N GLN A 279 -23.13 6.94 -39.20
CA GLN A 279 -23.96 7.36 -40.31
C GLN A 279 -23.32 8.62 -40.88
N HIS A 280 -22.69 8.52 -42.05
CA HIS A 280 -22.79 9.53 -43.12
C HIS A 280 -21.93 9.15 -44.35
N ARG A 281 -22.64 9.05 -45.47
CA ARG A 281 -22.30 9.50 -46.83
C ARG A 281 -20.96 9.06 -47.43
N TRP A 282 -21.06 8.06 -48.32
CA TRP A 282 -20.20 7.95 -49.50
C TRP A 282 -21.08 7.77 -50.75
N ASN A 283 -21.31 8.86 -51.47
CA ASN A 283 -21.47 8.94 -52.94
C ASN A 283 -20.39 9.95 -53.31
N THR A 284 -19.39 9.69 -54.15
CA THR A 284 -19.48 9.36 -55.58
C THR A 284 -18.08 8.96 -56.06
N GLN A 285 -17.91 7.76 -56.63
CA GLN A 285 -17.10 7.54 -57.83
C GLN A 285 -17.21 6.07 -58.24
N PHE A 286 -17.14 5.83 -59.55
CA PHE A 286 -17.19 4.55 -60.28
C PHE A 286 -18.57 4.08 -60.75
N GLY A 287 -18.88 4.49 -61.99
CA GLY A 287 -19.10 3.56 -63.12
C GLY A 287 -20.31 2.63 -63.05
N MET A 288 -21.41 3.04 -63.68
CA MET A 288 -22.48 2.12 -64.10
C MET A 288 -21.99 1.17 -65.22
N PRO A 289 -22.60 -0.02 -65.32
CA PRO A 289 -23.49 -0.20 -66.46
C PRO A 289 -24.88 -0.76 -66.11
N LYS A 290 -25.85 -0.13 -66.79
CA LYS A 290 -27.19 -0.50 -67.26
C LYS A 290 -27.83 -1.86 -66.93
N ASN A 291 -29.14 -1.74 -66.66
CA ASN A 291 -30.28 -2.64 -66.92
C ASN A 291 -30.56 -3.78 -65.93
N TYR A 292 -31.67 -3.67 -65.18
CA TYR A 292 -32.82 -4.59 -65.33
C TYR A 292 -34.06 -4.06 -64.60
N HIS A 293 -35.22 -4.27 -65.22
CA HIS A 293 -36.56 -3.91 -64.74
C HIS A 293 -37.12 -4.96 -63.78
N SER A 294 -38.09 -4.48 -62.98
CA SER A 294 -39.34 -5.15 -62.59
C SER A 294 -39.49 -5.64 -61.13
N SER A 295 -40.48 -5.01 -60.47
CA SER A 295 -41.53 -5.58 -59.61
C SER A 295 -41.17 -6.64 -58.54
N ASN A 296 -41.42 -6.33 -57.26
CA ASN A 296 -42.72 -6.67 -56.64
C ASN A 296 -42.84 -6.18 -55.19
N LYS A 297 -44.06 -5.77 -54.86
CA LYS A 297 -44.58 -5.53 -53.51
C LYS A 297 -44.65 -6.85 -52.72
N MET A 298 -44.35 -6.82 -51.43
CA MET A 298 -45.18 -7.52 -50.44
C MET A 298 -45.01 -6.91 -49.04
N MET A 299 -46.15 -6.84 -48.35
CA MET A 299 -46.40 -6.15 -47.09
C MET A 299 -46.86 -7.21 -46.06
N LEU A 300 -46.75 -6.87 -44.77
CA LEU A 300 -47.41 -7.43 -43.56
C LEU A 300 -46.56 -8.39 -42.66
N PRO A 301 -46.91 -8.60 -41.36
CA PRO A 301 -46.85 -7.62 -40.27
C PRO A 301 -46.39 -8.20 -38.89
N SER A 302 -46.19 -7.31 -37.91
CA SER A 302 -46.42 -7.43 -36.45
C SER A 302 -45.97 -8.67 -35.64
N ARG A 303 -45.16 -8.44 -34.58
CA ARG A 303 -45.55 -8.75 -33.18
C ARG A 303 -44.60 -8.13 -32.15
N ARG A 304 -45.22 -7.60 -31.11
CA ARG A 304 -44.70 -6.84 -29.96
C ARG A 304 -44.68 -7.79 -28.76
N LEU A 305 -43.62 -7.79 -27.95
CA LEU A 305 -43.68 -8.29 -26.57
C LEU A 305 -42.91 -7.30 -25.68
N MET A 306 -43.64 -6.60 -24.81
CA MET A 306 -43.11 -5.81 -23.69
C MET A 306 -43.20 -6.65 -22.42
N ILE A 307 -42.22 -6.51 -21.53
CA ILE A 307 -42.30 -6.98 -20.13
C ILE A 307 -42.00 -5.76 -19.23
N MET A 308 -42.93 -5.47 -18.31
CA MET A 308 -42.82 -4.46 -17.25
C MET A 308 -42.35 -5.10 -15.93
N PRO A 309 -41.77 -4.34 -14.98
CA PRO A 309 -41.35 -4.82 -13.66
C PRO A 309 -42.46 -4.66 -12.60
N PRO A 310 -42.44 -5.44 -11.49
CA PRO A 310 -43.41 -5.27 -10.41
C PRO A 310 -42.90 -4.38 -9.26
N THR A 311 -43.84 -3.73 -8.59
CA THR A 311 -43.71 -2.83 -7.43
C THR A 311 -44.43 -3.37 -6.19
N PHE A 312 -43.76 -3.32 -5.02
CA PHE A 312 -44.27 -3.02 -3.64
C PHE A 312 -45.30 -3.99 -2.97
N PRO A 313 -45.41 -4.09 -1.60
CA PRO A 313 -45.54 -2.94 -0.67
C PRO A 313 -44.92 -3.02 0.76
N LEU A 314 -44.97 -1.86 1.41
CA LEU A 314 -44.69 -1.53 2.82
C LEU A 314 -45.82 -1.93 3.77
N VAL A 315 -45.48 -2.29 5.03
CA VAL A 315 -46.39 -2.24 6.20
C VAL A 315 -45.63 -1.70 7.41
N ALA A 316 -46.31 -0.89 8.23
CA ALA A 316 -45.80 -0.15 9.37
C ALA A 316 -46.35 -0.64 10.73
N SER A 317 -45.63 -0.23 11.79
CA SER A 317 -46.06 0.01 13.18
C SER A 317 -45.97 -1.13 14.21
N HIS A 318 -45.22 -0.92 15.31
CA HIS A 318 -45.76 -0.49 16.62
C HIS A 318 -44.63 -0.25 17.64
N LYS A 319 -44.85 0.72 18.55
CA LYS A 319 -44.00 1.05 19.72
C LYS A 319 -44.41 0.18 20.91
N HIS A 320 -43.46 -0.17 21.79
CA HIS A 320 -43.68 -0.16 23.24
C HIS A 320 -42.36 0.01 24.03
N HIS A 321 -42.41 0.95 24.99
CA HIS A 321 -41.46 1.10 26.10
C HIS A 321 -41.64 -0.03 27.12
N HIS A 322 -40.55 -0.47 27.76
CA HIS A 322 -40.43 -0.54 29.23
C HIS A 322 -38.96 -0.80 29.63
N ALA A 323 -38.47 0.02 30.56
CA ALA A 323 -37.25 -0.19 31.33
C ALA A 323 -37.48 -1.21 32.46
N ILE A 324 -36.41 -1.83 32.99
CA ILE A 324 -36.08 -1.95 34.44
C ILE A 324 -34.92 -2.96 34.69
N LYS A 325 -33.89 -2.44 35.40
CA LYS A 325 -32.99 -3.00 36.43
C LYS A 325 -32.13 -4.27 36.23
N ASP A 326 -30.81 -4.04 36.30
CA ASP A 326 -29.92 -4.36 37.43
C ASP A 326 -29.93 -5.80 38.01
N SER A 327 -28.82 -6.53 37.86
CA SER A 327 -28.32 -7.43 38.92
C SER A 327 -26.85 -7.84 38.70
N ARG A 328 -26.00 -7.38 39.62
CA ARG A 328 -24.68 -7.92 39.97
C ARG A 328 -24.83 -9.26 40.68
N TYR A 329 -23.98 -10.24 40.37
CA TYR A 329 -23.60 -11.39 41.22
C TYR A 329 -22.24 -11.90 40.70
N GLN A 330 -21.09 -11.55 41.29
CA GLN A 330 -20.45 -12.18 42.46
C GLN A 330 -20.50 -13.71 42.47
N TRP A 331 -19.34 -14.34 42.25
CA TRP A 331 -18.99 -15.65 42.82
C TRP A 331 -17.51 -15.64 43.23
N THR A 332 -17.28 -15.79 44.53
CA THR A 332 -15.99 -16.10 45.16
C THR A 332 -16.12 -17.42 45.92
N ASN A 333 -15.08 -18.24 45.77
CA ASN A 333 -14.47 -19.20 46.71
C ASN A 333 -15.22 -20.42 47.28
N LEU A 334 -14.52 -21.55 47.18
CA LEU A 334 -14.22 -22.67 48.12
C LEU A 334 -14.37 -24.02 47.40
N ILE A 335 -13.41 -24.95 47.39
CA ILE A 335 -12.82 -25.67 48.53
C ILE A 335 -11.37 -26.17 48.22
N ARG A 336 -10.61 -26.24 49.31
CA ARG A 336 -9.22 -26.67 49.54
C ARG A 336 -9.00 -28.20 49.56
N ASN A 337 -7.71 -28.56 49.44
CA ASN A 337 -7.00 -29.74 49.98
C ASN A 337 -7.03 -31.07 49.20
N PHE A 338 -5.84 -31.53 48.76
CA PHE A 338 -5.21 -32.74 49.30
C PHE A 338 -3.68 -32.73 49.10
N ASN A 339 -3.00 -33.43 50.01
CA ASN A 339 -1.61 -33.29 50.46
C ASN A 339 -0.51 -33.81 49.52
N ALA A 340 0.65 -33.17 49.73
CA ALA A 340 2.02 -33.69 49.79
C ALA A 340 2.24 -35.21 49.77
N PHE A 341 3.23 -35.64 48.96
CA PHE A 341 4.20 -36.68 49.31
C PHE A 341 5.57 -36.33 48.70
N GLY A 342 6.59 -36.23 49.56
CA GLY A 342 7.99 -36.30 49.17
C GLY A 342 8.56 -37.69 49.49
N ILE A 343 9.89 -37.80 49.32
CA ILE A 343 10.81 -38.94 49.55
C ILE A 343 11.09 -39.73 48.24
N TYR A 344 12.18 -39.42 47.54
CA TYR A 344 13.57 -39.92 47.75
C TYR A 344 14.57 -39.05 47.00
#